data_AF-A0A4R5BAP6-F1
#
_entry.id   AF-A0A4R5BAP6-F1
#
_cell.length_a   1.000
_cell.length_b   1.000
_cell.length_c   1.000
_cell.angle_alpha   90.00
_cell.angle_beta   90.00
_cell.angle_gamma   90.00
#
_symmetry.space_group_name_H-M   'P 1'
#
loop_
_entity.id
_entity.type
_entity.pdbx_description
1 polymer ?
#
loop_
_entity_poly.entity_id
_entity_poly.type
_entity_poly.pdbx_seq_one_letter_code
_entity_poly.pdbx_strand_id
1 'polypeptide(L)'
;MRFGENIASGPRHTGPAVNAAFLAQLREAGEAGLTSALHETRPPKPYTLTPLLGPGADGSGGNARFEVALLADTLIAPVLQALAKTRTLRVANCFYEVAGVEVAATEQYATPMACARPTDGWRLRIRTPMAFLTARDEGARRCRLFPEAEWVFSGLHRRWEFFAPEIALPPSAAAAITSNLGTVSAEGAHITGM
;
A
#
# COMPACT_ATOMS: atom_id res chain seq x y z
N MET A 1 19.78 -21.55 -35.52
CA MET A 1 19.46 -20.11 -35.40
C MET A 1 19.32 -19.83 -33.91
N ARG A 2 20.34 -19.23 -33.28
CA ARG A 2 20.34 -18.94 -31.84
C ARG A 2 19.63 -17.60 -31.63
N PHE A 3 18.47 -17.62 -30.98
CA PHE A 3 17.91 -16.39 -30.42
C PHE A 3 18.72 -16.05 -29.18
N GLY A 4 19.34 -14.87 -29.18
CA GLY A 4 20.09 -14.37 -28.03
C GLY A 4 19.17 -14.30 -26.82
N GLU A 5 19.65 -14.81 -25.69
CA GLU A 5 19.06 -14.55 -24.38
C GLU A 5 19.10 -13.05 -24.13
N ASN A 6 18.02 -12.37 -24.51
CA ASN A 6 17.70 -11.07 -23.96
C ASN A 6 17.14 -11.37 -22.56
N ILE A 7 18.03 -11.57 -21.58
CA ILE A 7 17.62 -11.63 -20.17
C ILE A 7 17.15 -10.22 -19.85
N ALA A 8 15.89 -9.92 -20.15
CA ALA A 8 15.25 -8.68 -19.79
C ALA A 8 15.28 -8.63 -18.27
N SER A 9 16.28 -7.96 -17.70
CA SER A 9 16.34 -7.71 -16.27
C SER A 9 15.04 -7.03 -15.89
N GLY A 10 14.28 -7.63 -14.99
CA GLY A 10 12.99 -7.11 -14.58
C GLY A 10 13.12 -5.71 -13.96
N PRO A 11 12.01 -4.97 -13.91
CA PRO A 11 12.01 -3.60 -13.42
C PRO A 11 12.50 -3.53 -11.96
N ARG A 12 13.60 -2.80 -11.72
CA ARG A 12 14.16 -2.58 -10.37
C ARG A 12 13.25 -1.73 -9.46
N HIS A 13 12.27 -1.04 -10.03
CA HIS A 13 11.32 -0.18 -9.33
C HIS A 13 9.89 -0.41 -9.82
N THR A 14 9.24 -1.45 -9.31
CA THR A 14 7.90 -1.85 -9.78
C THR A 14 6.75 -1.06 -9.18
N GLY A 15 6.93 -0.28 -8.11
CA GLY A 15 5.81 0.41 -7.44
C GLY A 15 4.96 1.28 -8.39
N PRO A 16 5.55 2.30 -9.06
CA PRO A 16 4.84 3.10 -10.05
C PRO A 16 4.33 2.28 -11.24
N ALA A 17 5.08 1.25 -11.66
CA ALA A 17 4.70 0.41 -12.79
C ALA A 17 3.48 -0.46 -12.48
N VAL A 18 3.40 -1.04 -11.28
CA VAL A 18 2.23 -1.80 -10.80
C VAL A 18 1.03 -0.86 -10.67
N ASN A 19 1.22 0.34 -10.15
CA ASN A 19 0.14 1.34 -10.09
C ASN A 19 -0.40 1.69 -11.48
N ALA A 20 0.47 1.92 -12.46
CA ALA A 20 0.06 2.18 -13.83
C ALA A 20 -0.65 0.98 -14.45
N ALA A 21 -0.14 -0.23 -14.24
CA ALA A 21 -0.74 -1.47 -14.72
C ALA A 21 -2.13 -1.70 -14.13
N PHE A 22 -2.29 -1.52 -12.82
CA PHE A 22 -3.57 -1.59 -12.10
C PHE A 22 -4.61 -0.64 -12.69
N LEU A 23 -4.26 0.64 -12.84
CA LEU A 23 -5.16 1.64 -13.42
C LEU A 23 -5.47 1.36 -14.90
N ALA A 24 -4.52 0.83 -15.67
CA ALA A 24 -4.77 0.42 -17.05
C ALA A 24 -5.80 -0.72 -17.13
N GLN A 25 -5.74 -1.69 -16.21
CA GLN A 25 -6.70 -2.80 -16.17
C GLN A 25 -8.13 -2.33 -15.84
N LEU A 26 -8.28 -1.40 -14.90
CA LEU A 26 -9.59 -0.79 -14.63
C LEU A 26 -10.16 -0.14 -15.90
N ARG A 27 -9.34 0.68 -16.58
CA ARG A 27 -9.76 1.34 -17.82
C ARG A 27 -10.13 0.34 -18.93
N GLU A 28 -9.33 -0.70 -19.13
CA GLU A 28 -9.57 -1.75 -20.13
C GLU A 28 -10.85 -2.56 -19.84
N ALA A 29 -11.21 -2.70 -18.55
CA ALA A 29 -12.44 -3.37 -18.14
C ALA A 29 -13.71 -2.51 -18.30
N GLY A 30 -13.60 -1.28 -18.82
CA GLY A 30 -14.71 -0.32 -18.96
C GLY A 30 -14.85 0.67 -17.81
N GLU A 31 -13.99 0.60 -16.79
CA GLU A 31 -14.02 1.46 -15.60
C GLU A 31 -13.18 2.73 -15.78
N ALA A 32 -13.33 3.39 -16.93
CA ALA A 32 -12.54 4.58 -17.28
C ALA A 32 -12.79 5.74 -16.30
N GLY A 33 -14.05 5.97 -15.91
CA GLY A 33 -14.40 7.01 -14.93
C GLY A 33 -13.80 6.74 -13.55
N LEU A 34 -13.85 5.49 -13.09
CA LEU A 34 -13.22 5.07 -11.84
C LEU A 34 -11.69 5.25 -11.90
N THR A 35 -11.07 4.90 -13.03
CA THR A 35 -9.62 5.05 -13.24
C THR A 35 -9.19 6.51 -13.07
N SER A 36 -9.89 7.43 -13.72
CA SER A 36 -9.61 8.87 -13.61
C SER A 36 -9.82 9.35 -12.17
N ALA A 37 -10.94 8.98 -11.54
CA ALA A 37 -11.22 9.34 -10.16
C ALA A 37 -10.12 8.86 -9.21
N LEU A 38 -9.69 7.59 -9.30
CA LEU A 38 -8.61 7.03 -8.49
C LEU A 38 -7.26 7.70 -8.77
N HIS A 39 -6.98 8.08 -10.01
CA HIS A 39 -5.75 8.79 -10.38
C HIS A 39 -5.70 10.20 -9.80
N GLU A 40 -6.80 10.96 -9.92
CA GLU A 40 -6.90 12.37 -9.56
C GLU A 40 -7.12 12.60 -8.06
N THR A 41 -7.66 11.61 -7.34
CA THR A 41 -7.92 11.69 -5.90
C THR A 41 -6.67 12.16 -5.14
N ARG A 42 -6.76 13.28 -4.43
CA ARG A 42 -5.68 13.74 -3.54
C ARG A 42 -5.61 12.82 -2.31
N PRO A 43 -4.44 12.66 -1.66
CA PRO A 43 -4.36 11.86 -0.44
C PRO A 43 -5.40 12.29 0.63
N PRO A 44 -5.96 11.34 1.39
CA PRO A 44 -5.63 9.91 1.39
C PRO A 44 -6.22 9.15 0.19
N LYS A 45 -5.40 8.33 -0.48
CA LYS A 45 -5.87 7.43 -1.55
C LYS A 45 -6.72 6.31 -0.93
N PRO A 46 -7.81 5.88 -1.58
CA PRO A 46 -8.69 4.82 -1.08
C PRO A 46 -8.16 3.41 -1.35
N TYR A 47 -6.90 3.28 -1.72
CA TYR A 47 -6.23 2.01 -1.95
C TYR A 47 -4.73 2.11 -1.71
N THR A 48 -4.08 0.96 -1.54
CA THR A 48 -2.63 0.82 -1.59
C THR A 48 -2.25 -0.40 -2.43
N LEU A 49 -1.05 -0.35 -3.02
CA LEU A 49 -0.50 -1.40 -3.87
C LEU A 49 0.91 -1.74 -3.38
N THR A 50 1.23 -3.03 -3.38
CA THR A 50 2.63 -3.45 -3.25
C THR A 50 3.36 -3.35 -4.60
N PRO A 51 4.70 -3.22 -4.61
CA PRO A 51 5.49 -3.58 -5.79
C PRO A 51 5.27 -5.07 -6.16
N LEU A 52 5.83 -5.51 -7.29
CA LEU A 52 5.87 -6.95 -7.57
C LEU A 52 6.70 -7.65 -6.48
N LEU A 53 6.18 -8.77 -6.03
CA LEU A 53 6.72 -9.65 -4.99
C LEU A 53 6.96 -11.04 -5.59
N GLY A 54 7.98 -11.73 -5.10
CA GLY A 54 8.32 -13.09 -5.49
C GLY A 54 9.40 -13.20 -6.57
N PRO A 55 9.83 -14.43 -6.91
CA PRO A 55 10.95 -14.67 -7.82
C PRO A 55 10.74 -14.09 -9.23
N GLY A 56 9.52 -14.07 -9.74
CA GLY A 56 9.25 -13.49 -11.06
C GLY A 56 9.30 -11.95 -11.13
N ALA A 57 9.50 -11.26 -10.00
CA ALA A 57 9.44 -9.79 -9.94
C ALA A 57 10.63 -9.12 -10.64
N ASP A 58 11.80 -9.78 -10.65
CA ASP A 58 13.02 -9.29 -11.28
C ASP A 58 13.26 -9.88 -12.68
N GLY A 59 12.25 -10.55 -13.25
CA GLY A 59 12.35 -11.17 -14.57
C GLY A 59 13.19 -12.45 -14.60
N SER A 60 13.64 -12.99 -13.46
CA SER A 60 14.40 -14.25 -13.39
C SER A 60 13.57 -15.51 -13.67
N GLY A 61 12.29 -15.36 -14.01
CA GLY A 61 11.34 -16.45 -14.18
C GLY A 61 10.61 -16.83 -12.90
N GLY A 62 9.54 -17.60 -13.03
CA GLY A 62 8.66 -17.98 -11.92
C GLY A 62 7.53 -16.99 -11.66
N ASN A 63 6.80 -17.22 -10.57
CA ASN A 63 5.59 -16.46 -10.27
C ASN A 63 5.92 -15.12 -9.59
N ALA A 64 5.24 -14.07 -10.01
CA ALA A 64 5.21 -12.77 -9.37
C ALA A 64 3.78 -12.48 -8.89
N ARG A 65 3.64 -11.69 -7.83
CA ARG A 65 2.35 -11.18 -7.37
C ARG A 65 2.47 -9.74 -6.90
N PHE A 66 1.37 -9.02 -6.88
CA PHE A 66 1.23 -7.80 -6.10
C PHE A 66 -0.08 -7.88 -5.32
N GLU A 67 -0.17 -7.10 -4.25
CA GLU A 67 -1.29 -7.09 -3.33
C GLU A 67 -1.97 -5.72 -3.45
N VAL A 68 -3.30 -5.72 -3.45
CA VAL A 68 -4.14 -4.52 -3.46
C VAL A 68 -4.94 -4.52 -2.16
N ALA A 69 -4.86 -3.43 -1.40
CA ALA A 69 -5.81 -3.20 -0.30
C ALA A 69 -6.69 -2.01 -0.65
N LEU A 70 -8.00 -2.16 -0.47
CA LEU A 70 -9.01 -1.15 -0.74
C LEU A 70 -9.58 -0.69 0.61
N LEU A 71 -9.72 0.63 0.77
CA LEU A 71 -10.20 1.26 2.01
C LEU A 71 -11.65 1.75 1.89
N ALA A 72 -12.21 1.76 0.69
CA ALA A 72 -13.58 2.19 0.41
C ALA A 72 -14.38 1.05 -0.20
N ASP A 73 -15.49 0.68 0.44
CA ASP A 73 -16.35 -0.45 0.06
C ASP A 73 -16.88 -0.33 -1.38
N THR A 74 -17.17 0.90 -1.80
CA THR A 74 -17.63 1.22 -3.16
C THR A 74 -16.64 0.83 -4.25
N LEU A 75 -15.37 0.60 -3.91
CA LEU A 75 -14.32 0.17 -4.85
C LEU A 75 -14.22 -1.34 -4.99
N ILE A 76 -14.67 -2.12 -4.00
CA ILE A 76 -14.40 -3.57 -3.94
C ILE A 76 -14.96 -4.28 -5.18
N ALA A 77 -16.26 -4.12 -5.42
CA ALA A 77 -16.94 -4.76 -6.55
C ALA A 77 -16.34 -4.38 -7.92
N PRO A 78 -16.23 -3.10 -8.31
CA PRO A 78 -15.71 -2.74 -9.63
C PRO A 78 -14.24 -3.15 -9.82
N VAL A 79 -13.41 -3.06 -8.77
CA VAL A 79 -12.00 -3.49 -8.85
C VAL A 79 -11.91 -5.00 -9.04
N LEU A 80 -12.63 -5.80 -8.25
CA LEU A 80 -12.62 -7.26 -8.40
C LEU A 80 -13.16 -7.70 -9.76
N GLN A 81 -14.23 -7.07 -10.25
CA GLN A 81 -14.79 -7.36 -11.57
C GLN A 81 -13.81 -7.05 -12.70
N ALA A 82 -13.09 -5.93 -12.61
CA ALA A 82 -12.06 -5.58 -13.58
C ALA A 82 -10.90 -6.59 -13.57
N LEU A 83 -10.36 -6.89 -12.38
CA LEU A 83 -9.24 -7.83 -12.24
C LEU A 83 -9.62 -9.27 -12.64
N ALA A 84 -10.85 -9.72 -12.38
CA ALA A 84 -11.32 -11.04 -12.78
C ALA A 84 -11.38 -11.23 -14.32
N LYS A 85 -11.48 -10.14 -15.07
CA LYS A 85 -11.44 -10.14 -16.55
C LYS A 85 -10.02 -10.06 -17.10
N THR A 86 -9.05 -9.65 -16.29
CA THR A 86 -7.66 -9.51 -16.71
C THR A 86 -7.02 -10.88 -16.96
N ARG A 87 -6.57 -11.10 -18.19
CA ARG A 87 -5.83 -12.32 -18.59
C ARG A 87 -4.33 -12.10 -18.71
N THR A 88 -3.94 -10.89 -19.07
CA THR A 88 -2.55 -10.49 -19.21
C THR A 88 -2.33 -9.16 -18.53
N LEU A 89 -1.13 -8.96 -17.98
CA LEU A 89 -0.77 -7.73 -17.31
C LEU A 89 0.60 -7.28 -17.81
N ARG A 90 0.69 -6.02 -18.22
CA ARG A 90 1.99 -5.40 -18.54
C ARG A 90 2.45 -4.55 -17.37
N VAL A 91 3.57 -4.94 -16.76
CA VAL A 91 4.24 -4.15 -15.72
C VAL A 91 5.56 -3.67 -16.27
N ALA A 92 5.67 -2.35 -16.47
CA ALA A 92 6.77 -1.72 -17.20
C ALA A 92 6.95 -2.33 -18.62
N ASN A 93 8.07 -3.00 -18.87
CA ASN A 93 8.41 -3.67 -20.12
C ASN A 93 8.18 -5.19 -20.07
N CYS A 94 7.69 -5.74 -18.96
CA CYS A 94 7.45 -7.16 -18.78
C CYS A 94 5.96 -7.49 -18.99
N PHE A 95 5.71 -8.61 -19.64
CA PHE A 95 4.37 -9.17 -19.82
C PHE A 95 4.19 -10.37 -18.90
N TYR A 96 3.05 -10.41 -18.22
CA TYR A 96 2.67 -11.48 -17.31
C TYR A 96 1.33 -12.06 -17.77
N GLU A 97 1.21 -13.39 -17.69
CA GLU A 97 -0.09 -14.06 -17.71
C GLU A 97 -0.65 -14.07 -16.28
N VAL A 98 -1.94 -13.72 -16.14
CA VAL A 98 -2.58 -13.71 -14.84
C VAL A 98 -3.03 -15.13 -14.49
N ALA A 99 -2.32 -15.74 -13.56
CA ALA A 99 -2.63 -17.08 -13.05
C ALA A 99 -3.93 -17.10 -12.20
N GLY A 100 -4.19 -16.02 -11.45
CA GLY A 100 -5.38 -15.92 -10.61
C GLY A 100 -5.48 -14.58 -9.89
N VAL A 101 -6.69 -14.29 -9.41
CA VAL A 101 -7.00 -13.14 -8.55
C VAL A 101 -7.74 -13.69 -7.33
N GLU A 102 -7.21 -13.43 -6.15
CA GLU A 102 -7.70 -13.99 -4.90
C GLU A 102 -7.97 -12.88 -3.89
N VAL A 103 -9.07 -13.04 -3.14
CA VAL A 103 -9.34 -12.18 -1.98
C VAL A 103 -8.58 -12.76 -0.79
N ALA A 104 -7.45 -12.13 -0.45
CA ALA A 104 -6.59 -12.61 0.63
C ALA A 104 -7.19 -12.40 2.03
N ALA A 105 -7.90 -11.29 2.23
CA ALA A 105 -8.57 -10.96 3.48
C ALA A 105 -9.65 -9.89 3.26
N THR A 106 -10.66 -9.91 4.12
CA THR A 106 -11.69 -8.86 4.22
C THR A 106 -11.92 -8.57 5.69
N GLU A 107 -11.97 -7.29 6.06
CA GLU A 107 -12.23 -6.86 7.42
C GLU A 107 -13.08 -5.59 7.40
N GLN A 108 -14.13 -5.55 8.21
CA GLN A 108 -14.98 -4.37 8.38
C GLN A 108 -14.39 -3.47 9.46
N TYR A 109 -14.45 -2.14 9.29
CA TYR A 109 -13.89 -1.20 10.27
C TYR A 109 -14.42 -1.37 11.71
N ALA A 110 -15.66 -1.84 11.87
CA ALA A 110 -16.22 -2.12 13.19
C ALA A 110 -15.49 -3.25 13.94
N THR A 111 -14.92 -4.22 13.22
CA THR A 111 -14.26 -5.39 13.81
C THR A 111 -12.96 -5.02 14.53
N PRO A 112 -11.99 -4.30 13.92
CA PRO A 112 -10.81 -3.80 14.63
C PRO A 112 -11.17 -2.95 15.85
N MET A 113 -12.22 -2.12 15.76
CA MET A 113 -12.65 -1.27 16.87
C MET A 113 -13.16 -2.11 18.06
N ALA A 114 -14.02 -3.09 17.81
CA ALA A 114 -14.56 -3.97 18.86
C ALA A 114 -13.47 -4.87 19.50
N CYS A 115 -12.50 -5.29 18.69
CA CYS A 115 -11.39 -6.14 19.13
C CYS A 115 -10.22 -5.36 19.73
N ALA A 116 -10.22 -4.02 19.66
CA ALA A 116 -9.13 -3.21 20.18
C ALA A 116 -8.94 -3.46 21.68
N ARG A 117 -7.68 -3.62 22.09
CA ARG A 117 -7.28 -3.75 23.49
C ARG A 117 -6.12 -2.77 23.74
N PRO A 118 -6.10 -2.08 24.88
CA PRO A 118 -4.92 -1.33 25.30
C PRO A 118 -3.69 -2.25 25.30
N THR A 119 -2.57 -1.73 24.82
CA THR A 119 -1.28 -2.40 24.82
C THR A 119 -0.18 -1.38 25.01
N ASP A 120 0.89 -1.77 25.71
CA ASP A 120 2.05 -0.92 25.96
C ASP A 120 3.03 -0.90 24.78
N GLY A 121 2.77 -1.71 23.75
CA GLY A 121 3.61 -1.74 22.55
C GLY A 121 2.96 -2.42 21.34
N TRP A 122 3.48 -2.08 20.16
CA TRP A 122 3.12 -2.68 18.89
C TRP A 122 4.36 -3.14 18.15
N ARG A 123 4.24 -4.26 17.43
CA ARG A 123 5.26 -4.72 16.49
C ARG A 123 4.70 -4.67 15.08
N LEU A 124 5.27 -3.80 14.25
CA LEU A 124 4.89 -3.66 12.85
C LEU A 124 6.01 -4.20 11.96
N ARG A 125 5.66 -5.03 10.98
CA ARG A 125 6.60 -5.48 9.94
C ARG A 125 6.31 -4.76 8.64
N ILE A 126 7.21 -3.85 8.27
CA ILE A 126 7.14 -3.11 7.01
C ILE A 126 7.63 -4.02 5.88
N ARG A 127 6.71 -4.44 4.99
CA ARG A 127 7.01 -5.36 3.88
C ARG A 127 7.49 -4.66 2.61
N THR A 128 7.19 -3.38 2.46
CA THR A 128 7.51 -2.58 1.27
C THR A 128 8.13 -1.26 1.73
N PRO A 129 9.11 -0.70 0.99
CA PRO A 129 9.69 0.59 1.33
C PRO A 129 8.60 1.65 1.52
N MET A 130 8.64 2.35 2.66
CA MET A 130 7.68 3.38 3.03
C MET A 130 8.38 4.73 3.06
N ALA A 131 7.68 5.77 2.63
CA ALA A 131 8.15 7.15 2.68
C ALA A 131 7.07 8.05 3.27
N PHE A 132 7.48 8.99 4.12
CA PHE A 132 6.59 9.98 4.71
C PHE A 132 6.92 11.35 4.13
N LEU A 133 5.88 11.99 3.63
CA LEU A 133 6.00 13.26 2.95
C LEU A 133 5.52 14.33 3.92
N THR A 134 6.46 15.14 4.40
CA THR A 134 6.13 16.30 5.21
C THR A 134 6.05 17.50 4.28
N ALA A 135 4.83 17.97 4.01
CA ALA A 135 4.63 19.33 3.53
C ALA A 135 4.67 20.23 4.77
N ARG A 136 5.60 21.19 4.79
CA ARG A 136 5.37 22.43 5.54
C ARG A 136 4.88 23.46 4.54
N ASP A 137 4.15 24.45 5.03
CA ASP A 137 3.65 25.63 4.31
C ASP A 137 4.75 26.49 3.62
N GLU A 138 6.00 26.04 3.61
CA GLU A 138 7.22 26.75 3.18
C GLU A 138 7.88 26.13 1.92
N GLY A 139 7.10 25.51 1.04
CA GLY A 139 7.50 25.24 -0.36
C GLY A 139 8.45 24.06 -0.63
N ALA A 140 9.14 23.48 0.36
CA ALA A 140 10.00 22.30 0.16
C ALA A 140 9.39 21.02 0.74
N ARG A 141 8.95 20.10 -0.14
CA ARG A 141 8.50 18.75 0.23
C ARG A 141 9.69 17.94 0.72
N ARG A 142 9.76 17.67 2.04
CA ARG A 142 10.79 16.78 2.60
C ARG A 142 10.26 15.35 2.63
N CYS A 143 11.12 14.42 2.21
CA CYS A 143 10.86 12.99 2.31
C CYS A 143 11.59 12.44 3.54
N ARG A 144 10.86 11.77 4.43
CA ARG A 144 11.43 11.01 5.55
C ARG A 144 11.34 9.53 5.19
N LEU A 145 12.48 8.84 5.30
CA LEU A 145 12.61 7.44 4.89
C LEU A 145 12.43 6.46 6.05
N PHE A 146 12.50 6.95 7.29
CA PHE A 146 12.38 6.11 8.49
C PHE A 146 10.96 6.15 9.05
N PRO A 147 10.41 4.98 9.45
CA PRO A 147 9.06 4.86 10.00
C PRO A 147 9.03 5.25 11.48
N GLU A 148 9.17 6.54 11.77
CA GLU A 148 8.91 7.01 13.14
C GLU A 148 7.46 6.72 13.51
N ALA A 149 7.24 6.31 14.76
CA ALA A 149 5.93 5.91 15.25
C ALA A 149 4.89 7.03 15.01
N GLU A 150 5.22 8.27 15.38
CA GLU A 150 4.34 9.42 15.16
C GLU A 150 3.83 9.52 13.71
N TRP A 151 4.70 9.31 12.71
CA TRP A 151 4.31 9.41 11.30
C TRP A 151 3.47 8.22 10.82
N VAL A 152 3.82 7.02 11.26
CA VAL A 152 3.05 5.80 10.95
C VAL A 152 1.64 5.97 11.50
N PHE A 153 1.51 6.26 12.79
CA PHE A 153 0.21 6.34 13.45
C PHE A 153 -0.59 7.58 13.03
N SER A 154 0.04 8.73 12.77
CA SER A 154 -0.65 9.89 12.18
C SER A 154 -1.15 9.61 10.76
N GLY A 155 -0.43 8.79 9.99
CA GLY A 155 -0.88 8.33 8.68
C GLY A 155 -2.10 7.42 8.76
N LEU A 156 -2.10 6.48 9.72
CA LEU A 156 -3.22 5.58 9.98
C LEU A 156 -4.44 6.33 10.51
N HIS A 157 -4.26 7.23 11.47
CA HIS A 157 -5.31 8.07 12.04
C HIS A 157 -6.05 8.87 10.97
N ARG A 158 -5.31 9.61 10.13
CA ARG A 158 -5.91 10.40 9.03
C ARG A 158 -6.70 9.55 8.04
N ARG A 159 -6.24 8.32 7.76
CA ARG A 159 -6.99 7.39 6.89
C ARG A 159 -8.25 6.89 7.57
N TRP A 160 -8.18 6.58 8.87
CA TRP A 160 -9.33 6.16 9.65
C TRP A 160 -10.42 7.24 9.67
N GLU A 161 -10.07 8.47 10.01
CA GLU A 161 -11.02 9.60 10.03
C GLU A 161 -11.69 9.82 8.67
N PHE A 162 -10.96 9.59 7.58
CA PHE A 162 -11.47 9.80 6.23
C PHE A 162 -12.36 8.65 5.72
N PHE A 163 -11.97 7.39 5.96
CA PHE A 163 -12.67 6.22 5.41
C PHE A 163 -13.64 5.54 6.36
N ALA A 164 -13.58 5.83 7.65
CA ALA A 164 -14.49 5.31 8.67
C ALA A 164 -15.06 6.44 9.56
N PRO A 165 -15.63 7.52 8.98
CA PRO A 165 -16.10 8.68 9.76
C PRO A 165 -17.21 8.32 10.76
N GLU A 166 -18.01 7.29 10.46
CA GLU A 166 -19.08 6.79 11.34
C GLU A 166 -18.55 6.03 12.57
N ILE A 167 -17.27 5.64 12.58
CA ILE A 167 -16.64 4.90 13.67
C ILE A 167 -15.59 5.81 14.32
N ALA A 168 -16.07 6.75 15.13
CA ALA A 168 -15.22 7.75 15.76
C ALA A 168 -14.14 7.10 16.66
N LEU A 169 -12.90 7.54 16.50
CA LEU A 169 -11.84 7.25 17.46
C LEU A 169 -12.05 8.06 18.74
N PRO A 170 -11.53 7.60 19.90
CA PRO A 170 -11.54 8.40 21.12
C PRO A 170 -10.87 9.77 20.89
N PRO A 171 -11.38 10.87 21.47
CA PRO A 171 -10.79 12.21 21.31
C PRO A 171 -9.31 12.30 21.72
N SER A 172 -8.85 11.39 22.58
CA SER A 172 -7.46 11.28 23.02
C SER A 172 -6.52 10.65 21.98
N ALA A 173 -7.05 10.06 20.90
CA ALA A 173 -6.25 9.30 19.93
C ALA A 173 -5.16 10.16 19.27
N ALA A 174 -5.50 11.36 18.79
CA ALA A 174 -4.55 12.28 18.19
C ALA A 174 -3.44 12.71 19.17
N ALA A 175 -3.80 13.02 20.42
CA ALA A 175 -2.83 13.42 21.46
C ALA A 175 -1.92 12.26 21.88
N ALA A 176 -2.44 11.04 21.91
CA ALA A 176 -1.66 9.85 22.23
C ALA A 176 -0.55 9.57 21.20
N ILE A 177 -0.76 9.94 19.93
CA ILE A 177 0.21 9.74 18.86
C ILE A 177 1.42 10.67 19.01
N THR A 178 1.20 11.93 19.37
CA THR A 178 2.26 12.95 19.41
C THR A 178 3.06 12.97 20.71
N SER A 179 2.49 12.46 21.80
CA SER A 179 3.06 12.64 23.15
C SER A 179 3.69 11.39 23.77
N ASN A 180 3.38 10.19 23.27
CA ASN A 180 3.62 8.95 24.02
C ASN A 180 4.29 7.81 23.22
N LEU A 181 4.78 8.07 22.01
CA LEU A 181 5.30 7.00 21.14
C LEU A 181 6.83 7.07 21.01
N GLY A 182 7.50 6.02 21.47
CA GLY A 182 8.91 5.73 21.19
C GLY A 182 9.07 4.60 20.18
N THR A 183 10.15 4.60 19.40
CA THR A 183 10.55 3.49 18.51
C THR A 183 11.68 2.69 19.16
N VAL A 184 11.56 1.36 19.20
CA VAL A 184 12.62 0.45 19.66
C VAL A 184 12.96 -0.50 18.51
N SER A 185 14.20 -0.48 18.03
CA SER A 185 14.66 -1.40 16.98
C SER A 185 14.80 -2.82 17.52
N ALA A 186 14.38 -3.81 16.73
CA ALA A 186 14.51 -5.23 17.08
C ALA A 186 15.94 -5.77 16.91
N GLU A 187 16.85 -4.99 16.34
CA GLU A 187 18.28 -5.32 16.27
C GLU A 187 19.05 -4.55 17.35
N GLY A 188 19.44 -5.26 18.41
CA GLY A 188 20.37 -4.77 19.42
C GLY A 188 19.75 -3.83 20.44
N ALA A 189 19.12 -4.40 21.46
CA ALA A 189 18.93 -3.72 22.73
C ALA A 189 20.29 -3.44 23.40
N HIS A 190 20.96 -2.38 22.96
CA HIS A 190 21.89 -1.59 23.75
C HIS A 190 21.59 -0.12 23.46
N ILE A 191 20.58 0.41 24.13
CA ILE A 191 20.53 1.83 24.43
C ILE A 191 20.75 1.91 25.94
N THR A 192 22.01 2.15 26.30
CA THR A 192 22.45 2.54 27.63
C THR A 192 22.25 4.05 27.79
N GLY A 193 21.65 4.48 28.91
CA GLY A 193 21.74 5.84 29.45
C GLY A 193 20.55 6.76 29.11
N MET A 194 20.02 7.59 30.02
CA MET A 194 20.38 7.96 31.40
C MET A 194 19.11 8.10 32.23
#